data_AF-A0A6P1CKM6-F1
#
_entry.id   AF-A0A6P1CKM6-F1
#
_cell.length_a   1.000
_cell.length_b   1.000
_cell.length_c   1.000
_cell.angle_alpha   90.00
_cell.angle_beta   90.00
_cell.angle_gamma   90.00
#
_symmetry.space_group_name_H-M   'P 1'
#
loop_
_entity.id
_entity.type
_entity.pdbx_description
1 polymer ?
#
loop_
_entity_poly.entity_id
_entity_poly.type
_entity_poly.pdbx_seq_one_letter_code
_entity_poly.pdbx_strand_id
1 'polypeptide(L)'
;MIEITILVVMLLAGIAIGLYLRGREGTVRPATLDKHTDERAELLAAAGVTGSGPAVLHFSADWCGPCSAVRRVVAGVTEDLADSPQPPRDIEIDIDADPTLAKALNVMSLPTTFVFDAEGRERFRISGVPQAGDLRSALSPLTV
;
A
#
# COMPACT_ATOMS: atom_id res chain seq x y z
N MET A 1 16.63 43.54 41.60
CA MET A 1 17.17 42.19 41.91
C MET A 1 16.14 41.09 41.70
N ILE A 2 14.88 41.25 42.16
CA ILE A 2 13.80 40.26 42.02
C ILE A 2 13.43 39.99 40.55
N GLU A 3 13.32 41.03 39.71
CA GLU A 3 12.98 40.85 38.30
C GLU A 3 14.03 40.04 37.52
N ILE A 4 15.32 40.31 37.79
CA ILE A 4 16.43 39.58 37.17
C ILE A 4 16.42 38.11 37.60
N THR A 5 16.07 37.83 38.86
CA THR A 5 15.99 36.44 39.35
C THR A 5 14.85 35.67 38.71
N ILE A 6 13.67 36.30 38.52
CA ILE A 6 12.53 35.67 37.84
C ILE A 6 12.87 35.33 36.39
N LEU A 7 13.49 36.27 35.66
CA LEU A 7 13.88 36.07 34.25
C LEU A 7 14.88 34.92 34.09
N VAL A 8 15.89 34.84 34.95
CA VAL A 8 16.89 33.77 34.91
C VAL A 8 16.26 32.40 35.20
N VAL A 9 15.35 32.33 36.18
CA VAL A 9 14.67 31.07 36.52
C VAL A 9 13.78 30.59 35.37
N MET A 10 13.02 31.48 34.72
CA MET A 10 12.18 31.10 33.58
C MET A 10 13.02 30.64 32.37
N LEU A 11 14.14 31.30 32.10
CA LEU A 11 15.05 30.90 31.02
C LEU A 11 15.63 29.51 31.26
N LEU A 12 16.11 29.23 32.48
CA LEU A 12 16.66 27.93 32.85
C LEU A 12 15.60 26.83 32.82
N ALA A 13 14.38 27.12 33.26
CA ALA A 13 13.27 26.18 33.18
C ALA A 13 12.91 25.85 31.73
N GLY A 14 12.82 26.85 30.84
CA GLY A 14 12.54 26.64 29.43
C GLY A 14 13.62 25.81 28.72
N ILE A 15 14.89 26.07 29.00
CA ILE A 15 16.02 25.29 28.47
C ILE A 15 15.97 23.85 28.99
N ALA A 16 15.75 23.66 30.30
CA ALA A 16 15.67 22.33 30.89
C ALA A 16 14.50 21.52 30.33
N ILE A 17 13.32 22.13 30.18
CA ILE A 17 12.14 21.51 29.56
C ILE A 17 12.41 21.19 28.09
N GLY A 18 13.00 22.12 27.34
CA GLY A 18 13.35 21.91 25.94
C GLY A 18 14.34 20.77 25.74
N LEU A 19 15.40 20.71 26.55
CA LEU A 19 16.37 19.61 26.51
C LEU A 19 15.75 18.28 26.95
N TYR A 20 14.86 18.29 27.95
CA TYR A 20 14.14 17.12 28.40
C TYR A 20 13.18 16.57 27.34
N LEU A 21 12.44 17.43 26.66
CA LEU A 21 11.54 17.03 25.56
C LEU A 21 12.34 16.53 24.35
N ARG A 22 13.44 17.20 23.99
CA ARG A 22 14.31 16.79 22.89
C ARG A 22 14.99 15.44 23.14
N GLY A 23 15.33 15.13 24.39
CA GLY A 23 15.85 13.80 24.78
C GLY A 23 14.81 12.68 24.69
N ARG A 24 13.51 13.02 24.58
CA ARG A 24 12.41 12.06 24.39
C ARG A 24 12.01 11.91 22.92
N GLU A 25 12.47 12.80 22.05
CA GLU A 25 12.28 12.72 20.60
C GLU A 25 13.44 11.92 19.99
N GLY A 26 13.17 10.69 19.52
CA GLY A 26 14.20 9.84 18.90
C GLY A 26 14.19 8.39 19.36
N THR A 27 13.32 8.01 20.31
CA THR A 27 13.14 6.58 20.61
C THR A 27 12.39 5.92 19.46
N VAL A 28 13.10 5.14 18.64
CA VAL A 28 12.49 4.20 17.68
C VAL A 28 11.72 3.18 18.50
N ARG A 29 10.40 3.38 18.62
CA ARG A 29 9.54 2.35 19.18
C ARG A 29 9.42 1.26 18.12
N PRO A 30 9.65 -0.02 18.46
CA PRO A 30 9.23 -1.09 17.57
C PRO A 30 7.74 -0.85 17.31
N ALA A 31 7.35 -0.87 16.03
CA ALA A 31 5.94 -0.91 15.69
C ALA A 31 5.39 -2.15 16.41
N THR A 32 4.61 -1.92 17.47
CA THR A 32 3.76 -2.97 18.00
C THR A 32 2.96 -3.45 16.81
N LEU A 33 3.13 -4.73 16.43
CA LEU A 33 2.44 -5.38 15.31
C LEU A 33 1.05 -4.77 15.15
N ASP A 34 0.91 -3.89 14.15
CA ASP A 34 -0.34 -3.21 13.93
C ASP A 34 -1.30 -4.31 13.50
N LYS A 35 -2.25 -4.65 14.36
CA LYS A 35 -3.23 -5.72 14.11
C LYS A 35 -3.92 -5.56 12.75
N HIS A 36 -4.08 -4.32 12.28
CA HIS A 36 -4.62 -4.00 10.96
C HIS A 36 -3.69 -4.40 9.80
N THR A 37 -2.37 -4.35 9.98
CA THR A 37 -1.39 -4.82 9.00
C THR A 37 -1.43 -6.34 8.90
N ASP A 38 -1.53 -7.03 10.04
CA ASP A 38 -1.63 -8.50 10.07
C ASP A 38 -2.91 -8.99 9.40
N GLU A 39 -4.06 -8.36 9.71
CA GLU A 39 -5.34 -8.66 9.09
C GLU A 39 -5.33 -8.40 7.58
N ARG A 40 -4.73 -7.28 7.13
CA ARG A 40 -4.58 -6.99 5.69
C ARG A 40 -3.70 -8.01 4.98
N ALA A 41 -2.59 -8.42 5.60
CA ALA A 41 -1.69 -9.41 5.02
C ALA A 41 -2.39 -10.77 4.87
N GLU A 42 -3.20 -11.17 5.85
CA GLU A 42 -4.00 -12.40 5.79
C GLU A 42 -5.05 -12.33 4.66
N LEU A 43 -5.79 -11.22 4.54
CA LEU A 43 -6.77 -11.02 3.47
C LEU A 43 -6.13 -11.02 2.08
N LEU A 44 -4.96 -10.39 1.93
CA LEU A 44 -4.20 -10.38 0.68
C LEU A 44 -3.72 -11.78 0.30
N ALA A 45 -3.21 -12.54 1.27
CA ALA A 45 -2.80 -13.92 1.06
C ALA A 45 -3.99 -14.80 0.65
N ALA A 46 -5.15 -14.64 1.30
CA ALA A 46 -6.38 -15.34 0.96
C ALA A 46 -6.88 -15.01 -0.46
N ALA A 47 -6.70 -13.77 -0.92
CA ALA A 47 -7.01 -13.34 -2.28
C ALA A 47 -5.97 -13.80 -3.34
N GLY A 48 -4.86 -14.41 -2.94
CA GLY A 48 -3.84 -14.94 -3.85
C GLY A 48 -2.56 -14.11 -3.97
N VAL A 49 -2.41 -13.03 -3.18
CA VAL A 49 -1.15 -12.29 -3.05
C VAL A 49 -0.26 -13.02 -2.03
N THR A 50 0.34 -14.13 -2.47
CA THR A 50 0.98 -15.11 -1.58
C THR A 50 2.45 -14.82 -1.23
N GLY A 51 3.03 -13.73 -1.74
CA GLY A 51 4.45 -13.44 -1.52
C GLY A 51 5.40 -14.44 -2.20
N SER A 52 4.97 -15.04 -3.31
CA SER A 52 5.74 -16.01 -4.11
C SER A 52 6.00 -15.55 -5.55
N GLY A 53 5.91 -14.24 -5.80
CA GLY A 53 5.94 -13.65 -7.13
C GLY A 53 4.99 -12.45 -7.25
N PRO A 54 5.26 -11.54 -8.20
CA PRO A 54 4.49 -10.31 -8.36
C PRO A 54 3.02 -10.58 -8.69
N ALA A 55 2.16 -9.63 -8.36
CA ALA A 55 0.73 -9.75 -8.61
C ALA A 55 0.11 -8.41 -9.01
N VAL A 56 -0.88 -8.47 -9.89
CA VAL A 56 -1.79 -7.37 -10.21
C VAL A 56 -3.15 -7.75 -9.66
N LEU A 57 -3.65 -6.97 -8.70
CA LEU A 57 -4.99 -7.16 -8.16
C LEU A 57 -5.89 -6.02 -8.62
N HIS A 58 -7.05 -6.32 -9.20
CA HIS A 58 -8.02 -5.30 -9.57
C HIS A 58 -9.42 -5.61 -9.04
N PHE A 59 -10.08 -4.55 -8.58
CA PHE A 59 -11.45 -4.63 -8.11
C PHE A 59 -12.44 -4.31 -9.22
N SER A 60 -13.51 -5.09 -9.27
CA SER A 60 -14.57 -4.97 -10.27
C SER A 60 -15.97 -5.15 -9.67
N ALA A 61 -16.98 -5.01 -10.53
CA ALA A 61 -18.37 -5.36 -10.29
C ALA A 61 -19.10 -5.49 -11.63
N ASP A 62 -20.25 -6.16 -11.66
CA ASP A 62 -21.05 -6.34 -12.88
C ASP A 62 -21.57 -5.02 -13.47
N TRP A 63 -21.86 -4.04 -12.63
CA TRP A 63 -22.32 -2.72 -13.04
C TRP A 63 -21.18 -1.76 -13.43
N CYS A 64 -19.92 -2.19 -13.28
CA CYS A 64 -18.74 -1.39 -13.62
C CYS A 64 -18.38 -1.53 -15.11
N GLY A 65 -18.96 -0.69 -15.96
CA GLY A 65 -18.65 -0.66 -17.41
C GLY A 65 -17.14 -0.58 -17.74
N PRO A 66 -16.37 0.34 -17.11
CA PRO A 66 -14.92 0.47 -17.38
C PRO A 66 -14.08 -0.73 -16.93
N CYS A 67 -14.56 -1.59 -16.03
CA CYS A 67 -13.80 -2.72 -15.50
C CYS A 67 -13.42 -3.74 -16.60
N SER A 68 -14.25 -3.86 -17.65
CA SER A 68 -13.91 -4.70 -18.82
C SER A 68 -12.63 -4.26 -19.53
N ALA A 69 -12.30 -2.97 -19.51
CA ALA A 69 -11.07 -2.44 -20.10
C ALA A 69 -9.85 -2.77 -19.22
N VAL A 70 -10.00 -2.73 -17.89
CA VAL A 70 -8.95 -3.17 -16.95
C VAL A 70 -8.60 -4.63 -17.20
N ARG A 71 -9.61 -5.52 -17.26
CA ARG A 71 -9.38 -6.95 -17.55
C ARG A 71 -8.56 -7.18 -18.82
N ARG A 72 -8.88 -6.47 -19.92
CA ARG A 72 -8.13 -6.58 -21.18
C ARG A 72 -6.69 -6.08 -21.04
N VAL A 73 -6.48 -4.95 -20.36
CA VAL A 73 -5.14 -4.39 -20.15
C VAL A 73 -4.29 -5.28 -19.26
N VAL A 74 -4.84 -5.74 -18.13
CA VAL A 74 -4.14 -6.62 -17.19
C VAL A 74 -3.80 -7.93 -17.88
N ALA A 75 -4.78 -8.63 -18.48
CA ALA A 75 -4.55 -9.89 -19.17
C ALA A 75 -3.47 -9.78 -20.25
N GLY A 76 -3.52 -8.74 -21.10
CA GLY A 76 -2.51 -8.53 -22.14
C GLY A 76 -1.11 -8.31 -21.56
N VAL A 77 -0.97 -7.46 -20.55
CA VAL A 77 0.33 -7.19 -19.93
C VAL A 77 0.87 -8.41 -19.17
N THR A 78 0.01 -9.18 -18.50
CA THR A 78 0.43 -10.41 -17.82
C THR A 78 0.83 -11.51 -18.81
N GLU A 79 0.15 -11.61 -19.96
CA GLU A 79 0.51 -12.53 -21.05
C GLU A 79 1.85 -12.14 -21.68
N ASP A 80 2.08 -10.84 -21.91
CA ASP A 80 3.35 -10.30 -22.40
C ASP A 80 4.55 -10.58 -21.47
N LEU A 81 4.28 -10.85 -20.18
CA LEU A 81 5.28 -11.11 -19.14
C LEU A 81 5.25 -12.57 -18.66
N ALA A 82 4.54 -13.46 -19.36
CA ALA A 82 4.38 -14.85 -18.95
C ALA A 82 5.70 -15.65 -18.96
N ASP A 83 6.63 -15.27 -19.84
CA ASP A 83 7.95 -15.91 -19.98
C ASP A 83 9.02 -15.28 -19.07
N SER A 84 8.68 -14.28 -18.27
CA SER A 84 9.59 -13.69 -17.28
C SER A 84 9.93 -14.69 -16.17
N PRO A 85 11.11 -14.58 -15.51
CA PRO A 85 11.49 -15.47 -14.40
C PRO A 85 10.43 -15.60 -13.30
N GLN A 86 9.74 -14.51 -13.00
CA GLN A 86 8.63 -14.46 -12.05
C GLN A 86 7.41 -13.81 -12.71
N PRO A 87 6.57 -14.58 -13.43
CA PRO A 87 5.43 -14.03 -14.15
C PRO A 87 4.38 -13.46 -13.17
N PRO A 88 3.79 -12.29 -13.46
CA PRO A 88 2.84 -11.66 -12.57
C PRO A 88 1.49 -12.37 -12.60
N ARG A 89 0.87 -12.55 -11.43
CA ARG A 89 -0.48 -13.10 -11.31
C ARG A 89 -1.54 -12.03 -11.55
N ASP A 90 -2.55 -12.35 -12.35
CA ASP A 90 -3.78 -11.57 -12.47
C ASP A 90 -4.78 -12.03 -11.40
N ILE A 91 -5.22 -11.11 -10.54
CA ILE A 91 -6.17 -11.36 -9.45
C ILE A 91 -7.33 -10.36 -9.60
N GLU A 92 -8.51 -10.87 -9.90
CA GLU A 92 -9.73 -10.05 -9.94
C GLU A 92 -10.60 -10.32 -8.72
N ILE A 93 -11.07 -9.25 -8.06
CA ILE A 93 -12.02 -9.34 -6.95
C ILE A 93 -13.28 -8.55 -7.28
N ASP A 94 -14.42 -9.25 -7.34
CA ASP A 94 -15.73 -8.61 -7.40
C ASP A 94 -16.11 -8.09 -6.01
N ILE A 95 -16.31 -6.78 -5.88
CA ILE A 95 -16.64 -6.13 -4.62
C ILE A 95 -18.04 -6.52 -4.11
N ASP A 96 -18.96 -6.92 -4.99
CA ASP A 96 -20.30 -7.37 -4.60
C ASP A 96 -20.25 -8.79 -4.01
N ALA A 97 -19.29 -9.60 -4.43
CA ALA A 97 -19.06 -10.95 -3.91
C ALA A 97 -18.18 -10.97 -2.64
N ASP A 98 -17.11 -10.18 -2.62
CA ASP A 98 -16.24 -10.02 -1.44
C ASP A 98 -15.80 -8.54 -1.23
N PRO A 99 -16.56 -7.77 -0.42
CA PRO A 99 -16.21 -6.38 -0.13
C PRO A 99 -15.10 -6.24 0.91
N THR A 100 -14.69 -7.33 1.56
CA THR A 100 -13.85 -7.30 2.76
C THR A 100 -12.47 -6.74 2.44
N LEU A 101 -11.82 -7.29 1.42
CA LEU A 101 -10.51 -6.83 1.00
C LEU A 101 -10.56 -5.42 0.40
N ALA A 102 -11.61 -5.09 -0.37
CA ALA A 102 -11.80 -3.75 -0.91
C ALA A 102 -11.86 -2.69 0.22
N LYS A 103 -12.60 -2.97 1.29
CA LYS A 103 -12.66 -2.12 2.48
C LYS A 103 -11.32 -2.06 3.20
N ALA A 104 -10.66 -3.20 3.42
CA ALA A 104 -9.37 -3.27 4.09
C ALA A 104 -8.27 -2.49 3.32
N LEU A 105 -8.34 -2.48 1.98
CA LEU A 105 -7.46 -1.72 1.10
C LEU A 105 -7.91 -0.27 0.85
N ASN A 106 -9.01 0.18 1.47
CA ASN A 106 -9.60 1.51 1.29
C ASN A 106 -9.91 1.83 -0.19
N VAL A 107 -10.56 0.91 -0.90
CA VAL A 107 -11.04 1.11 -2.27
C VAL A 107 -12.31 1.96 -2.22
N MET A 108 -12.24 3.17 -2.77
CA MET A 108 -13.34 4.15 -2.73
C MET A 108 -14.16 4.18 -4.03
N SER A 109 -13.62 3.64 -5.11
CA SER A 109 -14.24 3.68 -6.44
C SER A 109 -13.77 2.52 -7.30
N LEU A 110 -14.63 2.03 -8.18
CA LEU A 110 -14.27 1.07 -9.21
C LEU A 110 -13.96 1.75 -10.55
N PRO A 111 -13.07 1.17 -11.37
CA PRO A 111 -12.11 0.14 -10.98
C PRO A 111 -10.96 0.73 -10.15
N THR A 112 -10.32 -0.10 -9.33
CA THR A 112 -9.03 0.21 -8.71
C THR A 112 -8.11 -0.99 -8.90
N THR A 113 -6.89 -0.74 -9.38
CA THR A 113 -5.84 -1.75 -9.62
C THR A 113 -4.66 -1.52 -8.67
N PHE A 114 -4.07 -2.60 -8.20
CA PHE A 114 -2.92 -2.66 -7.31
C PHE A 114 -1.84 -3.51 -7.93
N VAL A 115 -0.58 -3.13 -7.73
CA VAL A 115 0.59 -3.92 -8.11
C VAL A 115 1.37 -4.27 -6.87
N PHE A 116 1.63 -5.55 -6.68
CA PHE A 116 2.40 -6.10 -5.57
C PHE A 116 3.71 -6.71 -6.08
N ASP A 117 4.77 -6.57 -5.29
CA ASP A 117 6.05 -7.25 -5.56
C ASP A 117 6.02 -8.72 -5.13
N ALA A 118 7.15 -9.40 -5.36
CA ALA A 118 7.30 -10.81 -5.02
C ALA A 118 7.08 -11.11 -3.54
N GLU A 119 7.29 -10.14 -2.65
CA GLU A 119 7.07 -10.28 -1.21
C GLU A 119 5.64 -9.88 -0.77
N GLY A 120 4.76 -9.54 -1.73
CA GLY A 120 3.39 -9.12 -1.44
C GLY A 120 3.26 -7.69 -0.95
N ARG A 121 4.28 -6.84 -1.13
CA ARG A 121 4.22 -5.41 -0.75
C ARG A 121 3.57 -4.60 -1.86
N GLU A 122 2.63 -3.73 -1.49
CA GLU A 122 1.99 -2.78 -2.42
C GLU A 122 3.06 -1.82 -2.98
N ARG A 123 3.26 -1.87 -4.30
CA ARG A 123 4.20 -0.99 -5.03
C ARG A 123 3.49 0.17 -5.67
N PHE A 124 2.34 -0.11 -6.28
CA PHE A 124 1.56 0.87 -7.02
C PHE A 124 0.07 0.66 -6.82
N ARG A 125 -0.67 1.76 -6.89
CA ARG A 125 -2.13 1.80 -6.89
C ARG A 125 -2.60 2.74 -7.99
N ILE A 126 -3.59 2.29 -8.76
CA ILE A 126 -4.13 3.00 -9.92
C ILE A 126 -5.64 3.03 -9.80
N SER A 127 -6.22 4.23 -9.78
CA SER A 127 -7.67 4.43 -9.87
C SER A 127 -8.07 4.59 -11.34
N GLY A 128 -9.11 3.88 -11.78
CA GLY A 128 -9.53 3.88 -13.18
C GLY A 128 -8.80 2.85 -14.04
N VAL A 129 -8.89 3.02 -15.36
CA VAL A 129 -8.30 2.08 -16.33
C VAL A 129 -6.82 2.41 -16.54
N PRO A 130 -5.88 1.49 -16.23
CA PRO A 130 -4.46 1.73 -16.46
C PRO A 130 -4.14 1.78 -17.95
N GLN A 131 -3.12 2.55 -18.34
CA GLN A 131 -2.50 2.39 -19.64
C GLN A 131 -1.62 1.14 -19.65
N ALA A 132 -1.64 0.38 -20.74
CA ALA A 132 -0.87 -0.86 -20.83
C ALA A 132 0.65 -0.64 -20.69
N GLY A 133 1.18 0.45 -21.26
CA GLY A 133 2.60 0.81 -21.13
C GLY A 133 3.02 1.12 -19.69
N ASP A 134 2.17 1.83 -18.95
CA ASP A 134 2.43 2.17 -17.55
C ASP A 134 2.36 0.92 -16.65
N LEU A 135 1.34 0.09 -16.84
CA LEU A 135 1.20 -1.17 -16.09
C LEU A 135 2.38 -2.11 -16.36
N ARG A 136 2.78 -2.25 -17.63
CA ARG A 136 3.97 -3.03 -18.00
C ARG A 136 5.23 -2.47 -17.34
N SER A 137 5.44 -1.16 -17.38
CA SER A 137 6.61 -0.52 -16.77
C SER A 137 6.65 -0.70 -15.24
N ALA A 138 5.48 -0.77 -14.59
CA ALA A 138 5.37 -1.05 -13.17
C ALA A 138 5.71 -2.51 -12.82
N LEU A 139 5.36 -3.46 -13.69
CA LEU A 139 5.55 -4.90 -13.47
C LEU A 139 6.92 -5.42 -13.89
N SER A 140 7.46 -4.98 -15.02
CA SER A 140 8.72 -5.52 -15.58
C SER A 140 9.87 -5.60 -14.56
N PRO A 141 10.13 -4.58 -13.72
CA PRO A 141 11.21 -4.65 -12.73
C PRO A 141 10.96 -5.64 -11.59
N LEU A 142 9.72 -6.08 -11.40
CA LEU A 142 9.30 -7.00 -10.33
C LEU A 142 9.26 -8.46 -10.80
N THR A 143 9.36 -8.68 -12.11
CA THR A 143 9.25 -10.02 -12.73
C THR A 143 10.60 -10.70 -13.00
N VAL A 144 11.71 -10.10 -12.54
CA VAL A 144 13.08 -10.58 -12.75
C VAL A 144 13.53 -11.65 -11.75
#